data_AF-A0A9P1CHI7-F1
#
_entry.id   AF-A0A9P1CHI7-F1
#
_cell.length_a   1.000
_cell.length_b   1.000
_cell.length_c   1.000
_cell.angle_alpha   90.00
_cell.angle_beta   90.00
_cell.angle_gamma   90.00
#
_symmetry.space_group_name_H-M   'P 1'
#
loop_
_entity.id
_entity.type
_entity.pdbx_description
1 polymer ?
#
loop_
_entity_poly.entity_id
_entity_poly.type
_entity_poly.pdbx_seq_one_letter_code
_entity_poly.pdbx_strand_id
1 'polypeptide(L)'
;MLCASCSLVRLVGVERARIGGKCLAHVLADRQTVGQRPVTLVGHSMGARLLVYCLCELYDMGELHVVDDVVLLGTPVTTEPSKWQKAQHGAASALRLALDLINYIYNLNYR
;
A
#
# COMPACT_ATOMS: atom_id res chain seq x y z
N MET A 1 -1.72 24.66 -15.62
CA MET A 1 -1.58 25.47 -14.39
C MET A 1 -2.46 24.84 -13.31
N LEU A 2 -2.00 23.78 -12.63
CA LEU A 2 -2.76 23.13 -11.55
C LEU A 2 -2.64 24.02 -10.30
N CYS A 3 -3.78 24.50 -9.79
CA CYS A 3 -3.87 25.40 -8.65
C CYS A 3 -3.10 24.84 -7.43
N ALA A 4 -2.34 25.68 -6.72
CA ALA A 4 -1.57 25.30 -5.53
C ALA A 4 -2.42 24.56 -4.47
N SER A 5 -3.72 24.82 -4.42
CA SER A 5 -4.68 24.11 -3.56
C SER A 5 -4.82 22.62 -3.90
N CYS A 6 -4.70 22.25 -5.18
CA CYS A 6 -4.79 20.85 -5.64
C CYS A 6 -3.54 20.03 -5.26
N SER A 7 -2.36 20.67 -5.30
CA SER A 7 -1.10 20.09 -4.83
C SER A 7 -1.12 19.79 -3.33
N LEU A 8 -1.74 20.68 -2.53
CA LEU A 8 -1.81 20.52 -1.08
C LEU A 8 -2.69 19.33 -0.66
N VAL A 9 -3.86 19.17 -1.29
CA VAL A 9 -4.76 18.04 -1.01
C VAL A 9 -4.09 16.71 -1.35
N ARG A 10 -3.35 16.65 -2.47
CA ARG A 10 -2.56 15.48 -2.84
C ARG A 10 -1.46 15.18 -1.82
N LEU A 11 -0.73 16.19 -1.36
CA LEU A 11 0.34 16.03 -0.38
C LEU A 11 -0.18 15.54 0.98
N VAL A 12 -1.29 16.11 1.45
CA VAL A 12 -1.94 15.71 2.71
C VAL A 12 -2.46 14.27 2.63
N GLY A 13 -3.08 13.88 1.52
CA GLY A 13 -3.56 12.51 1.33
C GLY A 13 -2.42 11.47 1.39
N VAL A 14 -1.30 11.78 0.75
CA VAL A 14 -0.11 10.92 0.75
C VAL A 14 0.50 10.79 2.13
N GLU A 15 0.64 11.90 2.86
CA GLU A 15 1.24 11.87 4.18
C GLU A 15 0.35 11.14 5.20
N ARG A 16 -0.97 11.34 5.11
CA ARG A 16 -1.94 10.57 5.92
C ARG A 16 -1.90 9.08 5.59
N ALA A 17 -1.79 8.72 4.31
CA ALA A 17 -1.63 7.31 3.91
C ALA A 17 -0.33 6.70 4.46
N ARG A 18 0.75 7.46 4.50
CA ARG A 18 2.04 7.03 5.08
C ARG A 18 1.93 6.78 6.58
N ILE A 19 1.41 7.76 7.33
CA ILE A 19 1.24 7.66 8.78
C ILE A 19 0.25 6.55 9.14
N GLY A 20 -0.89 6.50 8.43
CA GLY A 20 -1.91 5.48 8.62
C GLY A 20 -1.41 4.07 8.30
N GLY A 21 -0.59 3.91 7.25
CA GLY A 21 -0.01 2.62 6.89
C GLY A 21 0.96 2.11 7.95
N LYS A 22 1.80 3.00 8.50
CA LYS A 22 2.67 2.68 9.64
C LYS A 22 1.87 2.27 10.88
N CYS A 23 0.83 3.04 11.23
CA CYS A 23 -0.03 2.72 12.37
C CYS A 23 -0.71 1.35 12.19
N LEU A 24 -1.25 1.09 10.99
CA LEU A 24 -1.87 -0.19 10.67
C LEU A 24 -0.87 -1.34 10.79
N ALA A 25 0.38 -1.17 10.33
CA ALA A 25 1.42 -2.19 10.47
C ALA A 25 1.72 -2.52 11.93
N HIS A 26 1.79 -1.51 12.82
CA HIS A 26 2.01 -1.74 14.24
C HIS A 26 0.84 -2.48 14.90
N VAL A 27 -0.40 -2.14 14.52
CA VAL A 27 -1.59 -2.85 15.01
C VAL A 27 -1.62 -4.30 14.52
N LEU A 28 -1.24 -4.54 13.26
CA LEU A 28 -1.15 -5.89 12.69
C LEU A 28 -0.02 -6.71 13.32
N ALA A 29 1.13 -6.09 13.61
CA ALA A 29 2.24 -6.73 14.30
C ALA A 29 1.91 -7.10 15.77
N ASP A 30 0.92 -6.43 16.37
CA ASP A 30 0.46 -6.77 17.71
C ASP A 30 -0.38 -8.06 17.72
N ARG A 31 0.33 -9.17 17.96
CA ARG A 31 -0.24 -10.51 18.08
C ARG A 31 -1.21 -10.66 19.27
N GLN A 32 -1.13 -9.79 20.29
CA GLN A 32 -2.09 -9.83 21.40
C GLN A 32 -3.46 -9.30 20.97
N THR A 33 -3.46 -8.31 20.09
CA THR A 33 -4.68 -7.67 19.58
C THR A 33 -5.30 -8.44 18.40
N VAL A 34 -4.48 -8.89 17.44
CA VAL A 34 -4.96 -9.51 16.18
C VAL A 34 -4.97 -11.05 16.22
N GLY A 35 -4.17 -11.65 17.10
CA GLY A 35 -3.95 -13.10 17.14
C GLY A 35 -3.08 -13.58 15.96
N GLN A 36 -3.15 -14.88 15.64
CA GLN A 36 -2.42 -15.49 14.51
C GLN A 36 -3.32 -15.79 13.30
N ARG A 37 -4.39 -15.02 13.11
CA ARG A 37 -5.29 -15.23 11.98
C ARG A 37 -4.71 -14.58 10.72
N PRO A 38 -4.65 -15.30 9.59
CA PRO A 38 -4.25 -14.69 8.32
C PRO A 38 -5.21 -13.56 7.95
N VAL A 39 -4.67 -12.36 7.71
CA VAL A 39 -5.46 -11.18 7.36
C VAL A 39 -5.39 -10.94 5.85
N THR A 40 -6.55 -10.75 5.21
CA THR A 40 -6.63 -10.29 3.82
C THR A 40 -6.88 -8.78 3.78
N LEU A 41 -6.06 -8.03 3.05
CA LEU A 41 -6.17 -6.58 2.93
C LEU A 41 -6.69 -6.18 1.55
N VAL A 42 -7.72 -5.33 1.50
CA VAL A 42 -8.26 -4.80 0.24
C VAL A 42 -8.18 -3.28 0.27
N GLY A 43 -7.49 -2.68 -0.70
CA GLY A 43 -7.30 -1.24 -0.79
C GLY A 43 -7.70 -0.69 -2.15
N HIS A 44 -8.38 0.45 -2.15
CA HIS A 44 -8.75 1.18 -3.36
C HIS A 44 -8.24 2.62 -3.31
N SER A 45 -7.71 3.13 -4.42
CA SER A 45 -7.24 4.53 -4.55
C SER A 45 -6.23 4.91 -3.46
N MET A 46 -6.52 5.90 -2.60
CA MET A 46 -5.62 6.28 -1.50
C MET A 46 -5.43 5.16 -0.46
N GLY A 47 -6.44 4.29 -0.29
CA GLY A 47 -6.39 3.17 0.65
C GLY A 47 -5.36 2.11 0.25
N ALA A 48 -5.21 1.83 -1.05
CA ALA A 48 -4.18 0.88 -1.46
C ALA A 48 -2.77 1.47 -1.40
N ARG A 49 -2.62 2.80 -1.51
CA ARG A 49 -1.34 3.46 -1.20
C ARG A 49 -0.99 3.34 0.28
N LEU A 50 -1.98 3.45 1.18
CA LEU A 50 -1.82 3.17 2.60
C LEU A 50 -1.35 1.74 2.85
N LEU A 51 -1.97 0.75 2.18
CA LEU A 51 -1.57 -0.66 2.30
C LEU A 51 -0.13 -0.91 1.84
N VAL A 52 0.34 -0.25 0.78
CA VAL A 52 1.75 -0.36 0.37
C VAL A 52 2.71 0.13 1.46
N TYR A 53 2.39 1.25 2.13
CA TYR A 53 3.21 1.73 3.25
C TYR A 53 3.14 0.78 4.45
N CYS A 54 1.98 0.17 4.70
CA CYS A 54 1.81 -0.85 5.74
C CYS A 54 2.70 -2.07 5.48
N LEU A 55 2.69 -2.63 4.26
CA LEU A 55 3.49 -3.81 3.91
C LEU A 55 5.00 -3.51 3.95
N CYS A 56 5.42 -2.32 3.49
CA CYS A 56 6.81 -1.89 3.62
C CYS A 56 7.25 -1.84 5.09
N GLU A 57 6.39 -1.31 5.97
CA GLU A 57 6.70 -1.22 7.40
C GLU A 57 6.74 -2.61 8.05
N LEU A 58 5.78 -3.51 7.73
CA LEU A 58 5.79 -4.90 8.19
C LEU A 58 7.06 -5.63 7.76
N TYR A 59 7.53 -5.40 6.52
CA TYR A 59 8.79 -5.94 6.03
C TYR A 59 9.99 -5.42 6.82
N ASP A 60 10.05 -4.10 7.05
CA ASP A 60 11.13 -3.47 7.82
C ASP A 60 11.11 -3.91 9.31
N MET A 61 9.93 -4.29 9.85
CA MET A 61 9.75 -4.87 11.19
C MET A 61 10.04 -6.38 11.25
N GLY A 62 10.13 -7.07 10.11
CA GLY A 62 10.32 -8.52 10.04
C GLY A 62 9.05 -9.37 10.29
N GLU A 63 7.86 -8.76 10.29
CA GLU A 63 6.58 -9.44 10.52
C GLU A 63 5.91 -9.83 9.18
N LEU A 64 6.47 -10.83 8.50
CA LEU A 64 6.09 -11.23 7.12
C LEU A 64 4.91 -12.22 7.03
N HIS A 65 4.35 -12.64 8.18
CA HIS A 65 3.36 -13.72 8.25
C HIS A 65 1.99 -13.30 8.78
N VAL A 66 1.77 -12.00 8.96
CA VAL A 66 0.50 -11.47 9.48
C VAL A 66 -0.53 -11.33 8.35
N VAL A 67 -0.08 -10.91 7.18
CA VAL A 67 -0.94 -10.65 6.02
C VAL A 67 -0.81 -11.81 5.04
N ASP A 68 -1.95 -12.40 4.69
CA ASP A 68 -2.01 -13.51 3.75
C ASP A 68 -2.13 -12.98 2.32
N ASP A 69 -3.28 -12.43 1.96
CA ASP A 69 -3.56 -11.89 0.62
C ASP A 69 -3.74 -10.36 0.65
N VAL A 70 -3.35 -9.70 -0.43
CA VAL A 70 -3.54 -8.25 -0.61
C VAL A 70 -4.08 -7.95 -1.99
N VAL A 71 -5.20 -7.23 -2.04
CA VAL A 71 -5.83 -6.74 -3.27
C VAL A 71 -5.70 -5.23 -3.34
N LEU A 72 -4.99 -4.74 -4.35
CA LEU A 72 -4.82 -3.30 -4.61
C LEU A 72 -5.58 -2.91 -5.89
N LEU A 73 -6.49 -1.94 -5.77
CA LEU A 73 -7.36 -1.48 -6.86
C LEU A 73 -7.09 0.00 -7.19
N GLY A 74 -6.90 0.32 -8.47
CA GLY A 74 -6.94 1.71 -8.98
C GLY A 74 -5.92 2.66 -8.34
N THR A 75 -4.73 2.18 -7.96
CA THR A 75 -3.82 2.94 -7.09
C THR A 75 -2.60 3.48 -7.82
N PRO A 76 -2.23 4.76 -7.63
CA PRO A 76 -0.94 5.31 -8.04
C PRO A 76 0.10 4.88 -7.01
N VAL A 77 0.46 3.60 -7.06
CA VAL A 77 1.59 3.07 -6.29
C VAL A 77 2.88 3.63 -6.89
N THR A 78 3.88 3.85 -6.03
CA THR A 78 5.18 4.37 -6.44
C THR A 78 5.79 3.49 -7.51
N THR A 79 6.40 4.08 -8.54
CA THR A 79 7.11 3.35 -9.61
C THR A 79 8.45 2.77 -9.17
N GLU A 80 8.82 2.92 -7.90
CA GLU A 80 10.10 2.47 -7.36
C GLU A 80 10.10 0.94 -7.13
N PRO A 81 10.94 0.18 -7.86
CA PRO A 81 10.92 -1.29 -7.79
C PRO A 81 11.25 -1.83 -6.40
N SER A 82 12.10 -1.15 -5.63
CA SER A 82 12.51 -1.61 -4.29
C SER A 82 11.35 -1.57 -3.29
N LYS A 83 10.50 -0.52 -3.31
CA LYS A 83 9.28 -0.48 -2.49
C LYS A 83 8.30 -1.57 -2.87
N TRP A 84 8.18 -1.84 -4.17
CA TRP A 84 7.32 -2.92 -4.65
C TRP A 84 7.80 -4.29 -4.17
N GLN A 85 9.10 -4.55 -4.27
CA GLN A 85 9.72 -5.76 -3.74
C GLN A 85 9.49 -5.89 -2.23
N LYS A 86 9.72 -4.84 -1.44
CA LYS A 86 9.43 -4.87 0.01
C LYS A 86 7.97 -5.21 0.30
N ALA A 87 7.03 -4.57 -0.40
CA ALA A 87 5.61 -4.82 -0.21
C ALA A 87 5.20 -6.25 -0.58
N GLN A 88 5.81 -6.81 -1.64
CA GLN A 88 5.59 -8.21 -2.03
C GLN A 88 6.09 -9.19 -0.97
N HIS A 89 7.25 -8.94 -0.36
CA HIS A 89 7.79 -9.81 0.69
C HIS A 89 7.00 -9.72 1.99
N GLY A 90 6.36 -8.57 2.27
CA GLY A 90 5.53 -8.36 3.46
C GLY A 90 4.17 -9.07 3.44
N ALA A 91 3.77 -9.71 2.33
CA ALA A 91 2.57 -10.53 2.21
C ALA A 91 2.95 -12.00 2.02
N ALA A 92 2.26 -12.91 2.72
CA ALA A 92 2.59 -14.33 2.73
C ALA A 92 2.14 -15.07 1.45
N SER A 93 1.01 -14.70 0.86
CA SER A 93 0.48 -15.30 -0.36
C SER A 93 0.02 -14.25 -1.36
N ALA A 94 0.65 -14.28 -2.54
CA ALA A 94 0.30 -13.54 -3.77
C ALA A 94 -0.39 -12.18 -3.57
N LEU A 95 0.38 -11.09 -3.72
CA LEU A 95 -0.18 -9.76 -3.97
C LEU A 95 -1.03 -9.78 -5.26
N ARG A 96 -2.35 -9.97 -5.12
CA ARG A 96 -3.30 -10.05 -6.23
C ARG A 96 -3.57 -8.64 -6.75
N LEU A 97 -2.65 -8.22 -7.60
CA LEU A 97 -2.68 -6.96 -8.30
C LEU A 97 -3.90 -6.84 -9.21
N ALA A 98 -4.89 -6.04 -8.82
CA ALA A 98 -5.92 -5.56 -9.73
C ALA A 98 -5.44 -4.24 -10.37
N LEU A 99 -4.48 -4.37 -11.28
CA LEU A 99 -3.82 -3.27 -12.00
C LEU A 99 -4.66 -2.74 -13.17
N ASP A 100 -5.88 -2.25 -12.96
CA ASP A 100 -6.74 -1.95 -14.12
C ASP A 100 -7.00 -0.47 -14.47
N LEU A 101 -6.43 0.52 -13.77
CA LEU A 101 -6.66 1.92 -14.20
C LEU A 101 -5.42 2.81 -14.30
N ILE A 102 -4.34 2.54 -13.57
CA ILE A 102 -3.20 3.46 -13.55
C ILE A 102 -2.03 3.05 -14.44
N ASN A 103 -1.74 1.74 -14.59
CA ASN A 103 -0.83 1.30 -15.64
C ASN A 103 -1.36 1.66 -17.04
N TYR A 104 -2.68 1.66 -17.24
CA TYR A 104 -3.33 2.12 -18.47
C TYR A 104 -3.12 3.63 -18.72
N ILE A 105 -3.36 4.48 -17.70
CA ILE A 105 -3.15 5.94 -17.82
C ILE A 105 -1.65 6.29 -17.94
N TYR A 106 -0.74 5.54 -17.31
CA TYR A 106 0.71 5.76 -17.46
C TYR A 106 1.23 5.33 -18.84
N ASN A 107 0.80 4.18 -19.37
CA ASN A 107 1.16 3.76 -20.73
C ASN A 107 0.60 4.69 -21.83
N LEU A 108 -0.50 5.40 -21.55
CA LEU A 108 -1.06 6.39 -22.47
C LEU A 108 -0.35 7.75 -22.44
N ASN A 109 0.35 8.09 -21.35
CA ASN A 109 1.08 9.38 -21.23
C ASN A 109 2.57 9.28 -21.57
N TYR A 110 3.10 8.08 -21.79
CA TYR A 110 4.50 7.82 -22.19
C TYR A 110 4.61 7.16 -23.58
N ARG A 111 3.60 7.30 -24.45
CA ARG A 111 3.69 7.05 -25.89
C ARG A 111 3.60 8.35 -26.66
#